data_AF-A0A350LNC8-F1
#
_entry.id   AF-A0A350LNC8-F1
#
_cell.length_a   1.000
_cell.length_b   1.000
_cell.length_c   1.000
_cell.angle_alpha   90.00
_cell.angle_beta   90.00
_cell.angle_gamma   90.00
#
_symmetry.space_group_name_H-M   'P 1'
#
loop_
_entity.id
_entity.type
_entity.pdbx_description
1 polymer ?
#
loop_
_entity_poly.entity_id
_entity_poly.type
_entity_poly.pdbx_seq_one_letter_code
_entity_poly.pdbx_strand_id
1 'polypeptide(L)' 'RWRFFRLHFQYLCAFDRPGDYDYFAITAGPQTLAARFAGRTPSPARIERATSGYRSVAP' A
#
# COMPACT_ATOMS: atom_id res chain seq x y z
N ARG A 1 -0.26 -23.27 5.13
CA ARG A 1 -1.41 -23.67 4.29
C ARG A 1 -2.17 -22.39 3.92
N TRP A 2 -2.19 -22.03 2.64
CA TRP A 2 -2.38 -20.67 2.12
C TRP A 2 -3.60 -19.91 2.67
N ARG A 3 -3.37 -18.71 3.21
CA ARG A 3 -4.41 -17.79 3.71
C ARG A 3 -4.56 -16.58 2.79
N PHE A 4 -4.88 -16.80 1.50
CA PHE A 4 -5.02 -15.74 0.49
C PHE A 4 -6.02 -14.63 0.92
N PHE A 5 -7.06 -15.03 1.65
CA PHE A 5 -8.07 -14.12 2.20
C PHE A 5 -7.53 -13.14 3.24
N ARG A 6 -6.45 -13.48 3.94
CA ARG A 6 -5.95 -12.66 5.05
C ARG A 6 -5.33 -11.33 4.58
N LEU A 7 -4.86 -11.26 3.33
CA LEU A 7 -4.38 -10.02 2.73
C LEU A 7 -5.54 -9.22 2.12
N HIS A 8 -6.52 -9.89 1.51
CA HIS A 8 -7.65 -9.25 0.86
C HIS A 8 -8.61 -8.59 1.86
N PHE A 9 -8.81 -9.19 3.03
CA PHE A 9 -9.60 -8.61 4.11
C PHE A 9 -8.78 -7.65 4.96
N GLN A 10 -8.19 -6.65 4.31
CA GLN A 10 -7.43 -5.56 4.94
C GLN A 10 -8.21 -4.91 6.10
N TYR A 11 -9.51 -4.69 5.91
CA TYR A 11 -10.40 -4.15 6.93
C TYR A 11 -10.58 -5.09 8.14
N LEU A 12 -10.86 -6.38 7.91
CA LEU A 12 -11.09 -7.35 9.00
C LEU A 12 -9.78 -7.71 9.73
N CYS A 13 -8.64 -7.66 9.03
CA CYS A 13 -7.34 -8.03 9.61
C CYS A 13 -6.64 -6.87 10.32
N ALA A 14 -7.16 -5.64 10.25
CA ALA A 14 -6.54 -4.47 10.87
C ALA A 14 -6.38 -4.63 12.39
N PHE A 15 -7.32 -5.30 13.07
CA PHE A 15 -7.27 -5.51 14.52
C PHE A 15 -6.36 -6.66 14.95
N ASP A 16 -6.29 -7.75 14.17
CA ASP A 16 -5.55 -8.96 14.55
C ASP A 16 -4.05 -8.88 14.20
N ARG A 17 -3.66 -8.05 13.23
CA ARG A 17 -2.28 -7.87 12.77
C ARG A 17 -2.02 -6.45 12.29
N PRO A 18 -1.80 -5.50 13.22
CA PRO A 18 -1.36 -4.16 12.85
C PRO A 18 -0.03 -4.26 12.09
N GLY A 19 0.07 -3.56 10.97
CA GLY A 19 1.24 -3.60 10.09
C GLY A 19 1.05 -2.77 8.83
N ASP A 20 1.76 -3.16 7.78
CA ASP A 20 1.80 -2.44 6.50
C ASP A 20 0.43 -2.28 5.84
N TYR A 21 -0.49 -3.20 6.14
CA TYR A 21 -1.83 -3.24 5.57
C TYR A 21 -2.92 -2.97 6.62
N ASP A 22 -2.60 -2.22 7.68
CA ASP A 22 -3.62 -1.77 8.63
C ASP A 22 -4.45 -0.63 8.02
N TYR A 23 -5.72 -0.90 7.75
CA TYR A 23 -6.62 0.08 7.11
C TYR A 23 -6.84 1.33 7.96
N PHE A 24 -7.06 1.19 9.27
CA PHE A 24 -7.34 2.35 10.13
C PHE A 24 -6.09 3.19 10.32
N ALA A 25 -4.92 2.57 10.47
CA ALA A 25 -3.68 3.32 10.59
C ALA A 25 -3.29 4.04 9.29
N ILE A 26 -3.70 3.52 8.12
CA ILE A 26 -3.49 4.17 6.81
C ILE A 26 -4.48 5.31 6.58
N THR A 27 -5.75 5.14 6.95
CA THR A 27 -6.82 6.10 6.59
C THR A 27 -7.19 7.09 7.68
N ALA A 28 -7.00 6.72 8.95
CA ALA A 28 -7.41 7.49 10.14
C ALA A 28 -6.29 7.61 11.19
N GLY A 29 -5.07 7.16 10.88
CA GLY A 29 -3.93 7.24 11.78
C GLY A 29 -3.37 8.67 11.91
N PRO A 30 -2.67 8.99 13.01
CA PRO A 30 -2.10 10.31 13.24
C PRO A 30 -0.83 10.59 12.44
N GLN A 31 -0.28 9.60 11.73
CA GLN A 31 0.95 9.71 10.96
C GLN A 31 0.65 9.95 9.47
N THR A 32 1.53 10.72 8.81
CA THR A 32 1.47 10.83 7.35
C THR A 32 1.90 9.52 6.69
N LEU A 33 1.40 9.26 5.47
CA LEU A 33 1.80 8.07 4.69
C LEU A 33 3.31 8.05 4.44
N ALA A 34 3.92 9.21 4.21
CA ALA A 34 5.36 9.34 4.01
C ALA A 34 6.15 8.88 5.24
N ALA A 35 5.76 9.35 6.44
CA ALA A 35 6.41 8.93 7.68
C ALA A 35 6.21 7.43 7.95
N ARG A 36 4.99 6.92 7.75
CA ARG A 36 4.66 5.52 7.99
C ARG A 36 5.46 4.55 7.12
N PHE A 37 5.73 4.91 5.87
CA PHE A 37 6.37 4.03 4.89
C PHE A 37 7.82 4.41 4.53
N ALA A 38 8.44 5.35 5.26
CA ALA A 38 9.75 5.93 4.93
C ALA A 38 10.88 4.89 4.70
N GLY A 39 10.87 3.78 5.44
CA GLY A 39 11.88 2.71 5.32
C GLY A 39 11.42 1.47 4.56
N ARG A 40 10.22 1.48 3.97
CA ARG A 40 9.64 0.28 3.38
C ARG A 40 10.23 0.01 1.99
N THR A 41 10.79 -1.18 1.81
CA THR A 41 11.20 -1.64 0.48
C THR A 41 9.97 -1.82 -0.42
N PRO A 42 10.00 -1.31 -1.66
CA PRO A 42 8.94 -1.57 -2.63
C PRO A 42 8.75 -3.06 -2.93
N SER A 43 7.59 -3.41 -3.50
CA SER A 43 7.36 -4.78 -3.98
C SER A 43 8.43 -5.16 -5.02
N PRO A 44 8.99 -6.38 -4.99
CA PRO A 44 9.96 -6.84 -6.00
C PRO A 44 9.45 -6.75 -7.43
N ALA A 45 8.13 -6.79 -7.63
CA ALA A 45 7.48 -6.67 -8.94
C ALA A 45 7.03 -5.24 -9.27
N ARG A 46 7.57 -4.20 -8.60
CA ARG A 46 7.26 -2.80 -8.91
C ARG A 46 7.65 -2.49 -10.36
N ILE A 47 6.71 -1.96 -11.13
CA ILE A 47 6.96 -1.46 -12.48
C ILE A 47 7.30 0.02 -12.38
N GLU A 48 8.52 0.39 -12.75
CA GLU A 48 8.97 1.79 -12.79
C GLU A 48 9.04 2.36 -14.20
N ARG A 49 8.99 1.48 -15.21
CA ARG A 49 8.97 1.88 -16.63
C ARG A 49 7.70 2.65 -16.94
N ALA A 50 7.83 3.83 -17.53
CA ALA A 50 6.70 4.56 -18.09
C ALA A 50 5.99 3.72 -19.17
N THR A 51 4.71 3.42 -18.95
CA THR A 51 3.89 2.63 -19.89
C THR A 51 3.00 3.51 -20.77
N SER A 52 2.87 4.80 -20.45
CA SER A 52 2.09 5.75 -21.25
C SER A 52 2.75 5.99 -22.62
N GLY A 53 1.97 5.91 -23.69
CA GLY A 53 2.39 6.35 -25.02
C GLY A 53 2.35 7.88 -25.20
N TYR A 54 1.64 8.59 -24.32
CA TYR A 54 1.51 10.05 -24.36
C TYR A 54 2.68 10.70 -23.63
N ARG A 55 3.30 11.69 -24.28
CA ARG A 55 4.47 12.44 -23.76
C ARG A 55 4.10 13.81 -23.17
N SER A 56 2.86 14.25 -23.34
CA SER A 56 2.35 15.51 -22.81
C SER A 56 0.90 15.35 -22.37
N VAL A 57 0.50 16.17 -21.40
CA VAL A 57 -0.90 16.39 -21.02
C VAL A 57 -1.31 17.79 -21.51
N ALA A 58 -2.58 17.97 -21.88
CA ALA A 58 -3.10 19.30 -22.14
C ALA A 58 -3.09 20.12 -20.84
N PRO A 59 -2.81 21.44 -20.91
CA PRO A 59 -2.84 22.32 -19.75
C PRO A 59 -4.25 22.46 -19.15
#